data_AF-A0A9D4AGM4-F1
#
_entry.id   AF-A0A9D4AGM4-F1
#
_cell.length_a   1.000
_cell.length_b   1.000
_cell.length_c   1.000
_cell.angle_alpha   90.00
_cell.angle_beta   90.00
_cell.angle_gamma   90.00
#
_symmetry.space_group_name_H-M   'P 1'
#
loop_
_entity.id
_entity.type
_entity.pdbx_description
1 polymer ?
#
loop_
_entity_poly.entity_id
_entity_poly.type
_entity_poly.pdbx_seq_one_letter_code
_entity_poly.pdbx_strand_id
1 'polypeptide(L)'
;MKETLEVVLIRMEELKEDSKEFVLDSFRSTLDKLTVNDEALEALVTAMKEEIAKLKGELTICKAALGSGMLASGPKQRHVDVSKPENFKGARSAREVNNFLWELEQYFRAMSINDDDTKVNTASIYFSDVALLWWRRKSTNEKRGGTTIRTWEEFQIVLKK
;
A
#
# COMPACT_ATOMS: atom_id res chain seq x y z
N MET A 1 51.58 -32.58 -62.63
CA MET A 1 50.27 -33.18 -62.28
C MET A 1 50.32 -33.90 -60.94
N LYS A 2 51.34 -34.72 -60.65
CA LYS A 2 51.48 -35.44 -59.38
C LYS A 2 51.74 -34.53 -58.17
N GLU A 3 52.72 -33.63 -58.26
CA GLU A 3 53.00 -32.61 -57.21
C GLU A 3 51.78 -31.73 -56.90
N THR A 4 50.97 -31.42 -57.91
CA THR A 4 49.77 -30.59 -57.76
C THR A 4 48.69 -31.28 -56.93
N LEU A 5 48.59 -32.61 -56.99
CA LEU A 5 47.64 -33.40 -56.20
C LEU A 5 48.10 -33.54 -54.75
N GLU A 6 49.40 -33.70 -54.50
CA GLU A 6 49.97 -33.79 -53.16
C GLU A 6 49.75 -32.50 -52.36
N VAL A 7 49.95 -31.33 -53.00
CA VAL A 7 49.68 -30.02 -52.37
C VAL A 7 48.21 -29.85 -52.00
N VAL A 8 47.28 -30.30 -52.85
CA VAL A 8 45.84 -30.21 -52.57
C VAL A 8 45.44 -31.11 -51.41
N LEU A 9 46.01 -32.32 -51.32
CA LEU A 9 45.78 -33.25 -50.22
C LEU A 9 46.22 -32.67 -48.87
N ILE A 10 47.41 -32.09 -48.81
CA ILE A 10 47.93 -31.41 -47.60
C ILE A 10 46.99 -30.28 -47.19
N ARG A 11 46.57 -29.44 -48.15
CA ARG A 11 45.67 -28.32 -47.88
C ARG A 11 44.30 -28.75 -47.37
N MET A 12 43.79 -29.88 -47.85
CA MET A 12 42.54 -30.47 -47.36
C MET A 12 42.67 -31.00 -45.93
N GLU A 13 43.81 -31.60 -45.60
CA GLU A 13 44.09 -32.08 -44.23
C GLU A 13 44.25 -30.92 -43.25
N GLU A 14 44.98 -29.86 -43.62
CA GLU A 14 45.08 -28.61 -42.85
C GLU A 14 43.70 -28.00 -42.59
N LEU A 15 42.91 -27.78 -43.66
CA LEU A 15 41.58 -27.19 -43.55
C LEU A 15 40.64 -28.04 -42.68
N LYS A 16 40.77 -29.37 -42.75
CA LYS A 16 40.00 -30.29 -41.91
C LYS A 16 40.38 -30.14 -40.45
N GLU A 17 41.66 -29.99 -40.13
CA GLU A 17 42.12 -29.83 -38.75
C GLU A 17 41.73 -28.46 -38.18
N ASP A 18 41.93 -27.39 -38.95
CA ASP A 18 41.48 -26.03 -38.61
C ASP A 18 39.97 -25.98 -38.34
N SER A 19 39.18 -26.67 -39.18
CA SER A 19 37.73 -26.76 -38.99
C SER A 19 37.35 -27.49 -37.71
N LYS A 20 38.09 -28.54 -37.31
CA LYS A 20 37.82 -29.24 -36.04
C LYS A 20 38.18 -28.36 -34.86
N GLU A 21 39.33 -27.69 -34.91
CA GLU A 21 39.79 -26.81 -33.84
C GLU A 21 38.78 -25.68 -33.63
N PHE A 22 38.33 -25.03 -34.71
CA PHE A 22 37.30 -24.00 -34.65
C PHE A 22 36.00 -24.50 -34.00
N VAL A 23 35.53 -25.70 -34.37
CA VAL A 23 34.33 -26.29 -33.79
C VAL A 23 34.51 -26.63 -32.32
N LEU A 24 35.67 -27.17 -31.93
CA LEU A 24 35.99 -27.50 -30.54
C LEU A 24 36.07 -26.24 -29.66
N ASP A 25 36.69 -25.17 -30.15
CA ASP A 25 36.76 -23.90 -29.42
C ASP A 25 35.41 -23.22 -29.28
N SER A 26 34.57 -23.29 -30.33
CA SER A 26 33.18 -22.82 -30.27
C SER A 26 32.40 -23.58 -29.20
N PHE A 27 32.48 -24.91 -29.18
CA PHE A 27 31.80 -25.72 -28.17
C PHE A 27 32.32 -25.44 -26.76
N ARG A 28 33.65 -25.35 -26.58
CA ARG A 28 34.27 -25.00 -25.30
C ARG A 28 33.77 -23.65 -24.81
N SER A 29 33.75 -22.64 -25.67
CA SER A 29 33.23 -21.31 -25.35
C SER A 29 31.76 -21.34 -24.94
N THR A 30 30.91 -22.15 -25.62
CA THR A 30 29.50 -22.28 -25.22
C THR A 30 29.35 -23.03 -23.90
N LEU A 31 30.20 -24.01 -23.62
CA LEU A 31 30.19 -24.75 -22.36
C LEU A 31 30.59 -23.84 -21.20
N ASP A 32 31.64 -23.04 -21.37
CA ASP A 32 32.10 -22.07 -20.36
C ASP A 32 31.02 -21.01 -20.06
N LYS A 33 30.28 -20.57 -21.07
CA LYS A 33 29.14 -19.66 -20.85
C LYS A 33 28.00 -20.34 -20.10
N LEU A 34 27.75 -21.62 -20.39
CA LEU A 34 26.71 -22.39 -19.74
C LEU A 34 27.04 -22.64 -18.26
N THR A 35 28.29 -22.96 -17.94
CA THR A 35 28.74 -23.15 -16.55
C THR A 35 28.64 -21.86 -15.75
N VAL A 36 29.07 -20.73 -16.30
CA VAL A 36 28.94 -19.42 -15.63
C VAL A 36 27.46 -19.06 -15.37
N ASN A 37 26.57 -19.34 -16.32
CA ASN A 37 25.15 -19.09 -16.14
C ASN A 37 24.53 -20.02 -15.07
N ASP A 38 24.96 -21.28 -15.02
CA ASP A 38 24.53 -22.25 -14.02
C ASP A 38 24.95 -21.80 -12.60
N GLU A 39 26.20 -21.38 -12.44
CA GLU A 39 26.71 -20.81 -11.19
C GLU A 39 25.94 -19.55 -10.76
N ALA A 40 25.65 -18.65 -11.71
CA ALA A 40 24.87 -17.44 -11.44
C ALA A 40 23.43 -17.75 -11.04
N LEU A 41 22.81 -18.76 -11.66
CA LEU A 41 21.46 -19.22 -11.33
C LEU A 41 21.43 -19.83 -9.92
N GLU A 42 22.40 -20.67 -9.57
CA GLU A 42 22.50 -21.26 -8.23
C GLU A 42 22.73 -20.20 -7.16
N ALA A 43 23.55 -19.18 -7.43
CA ALA A 43 23.72 -18.04 -6.54
C ALA A 43 22.41 -17.28 -6.30
N LEU A 44 21.63 -17.02 -7.36
CA LEU A 44 20.34 -16.33 -7.26
C LEU A 44 19.31 -17.17 -6.50
N VAL A 45 19.25 -18.48 -6.75
CA VAL A 45 18.36 -19.40 -6.02
C VAL A 45 18.72 -19.42 -4.54
N THR A 46 20.01 -19.40 -4.20
CA THR A 46 20.47 -19.36 -2.81
C THR A 46 20.06 -18.05 -2.13
N ALA A 47 20.27 -16.91 -2.78
CA ALA A 47 19.85 -15.60 -2.27
C ALA A 47 18.32 -15.52 -2.04
N MET A 48 17.52 -16.05 -2.98
CA MET A 48 16.06 -16.10 -2.82
C MET A 48 15.63 -16.97 -1.64
N LYS A 49 16.29 -18.11 -1.41
CA LYS A 49 16.01 -18.98 -0.25
C LYS A 49 16.30 -18.25 1.07
N GLU A 50 17.38 -17.48 1.14
CA GLU A 50 17.74 -16.66 2.31
C GLU A 50 16.72 -15.54 2.57
N GLU A 51 16.29 -14.82 1.53
CA GLU A 51 15.25 -13.79 1.66
C GLU A 51 13.92 -14.38 2.12
N ILE A 52 13.51 -15.53 1.57
CA ILE A 52 12.29 -16.22 2.00
C ILE A 52 12.40 -16.63 3.47
N ALA A 53 13.56 -17.12 3.92
CA ALA A 53 13.77 -17.47 5.31
C ALA A 53 13.68 -16.24 6.23
N LYS A 54 14.29 -15.12 5.81
CA LYS A 54 14.23 -13.84 6.53
C LYS A 54 12.79 -13.33 6.63
N LEU A 55 12.07 -13.25 5.52
CA LEU A 55 10.67 -12.79 5.48
C LEU A 55 9.74 -13.68 6.30
N LYS A 56 9.96 -15.00 6.28
CA LYS A 56 9.22 -15.93 7.16
C LYS A 56 9.50 -15.66 8.63
N GLY A 57 10.75 -15.35 9.00
CA GLY A 57 11.12 -14.96 10.36
C GLY A 57 10.48 -13.63 10.80
N GLU A 58 10.50 -12.61 9.94
CA GLU A 58 9.83 -11.34 10.22
C GLU A 58 8.31 -11.52 10.35
N LEU A 59 7.70 -12.35 9.51
CA LEU A 59 6.27 -12.66 9.57
C LEU A 59 5.89 -13.38 10.87
N THR A 60 6.70 -14.32 11.36
CA THR A 60 6.43 -15.00 12.64
C THR A 60 6.55 -14.04 13.82
N ILE A 61 7.53 -13.12 13.81
CA ILE A 61 7.67 -12.07 14.82
C ILE A 61 6.45 -11.13 14.79
N CYS A 62 6.06 -10.64 13.60
CA CYS A 62 4.88 -9.78 13.44
C CYS A 62 3.61 -10.47 13.94
N LYS A 63 3.41 -11.75 13.58
CA LYS A 63 2.25 -12.54 14.01
C LYS A 63 2.26 -12.77 15.53
N ALA A 64 3.42 -13.02 16.12
CA ALA A 64 3.58 -13.12 17.57
C ALA A 64 3.29 -11.78 18.26
N ALA A 65 3.81 -10.66 17.75
CA ALA A 65 3.57 -9.33 18.31
C ALA A 65 2.08 -8.92 18.26
N LEU A 66 1.37 -9.31 17.19
CA LEU A 66 -0.08 -9.13 17.05
C LEU A 66 -0.86 -10.03 18.01
N GLY A 67 -0.44 -11.30 18.18
CA GLY A 67 -1.07 -12.25 19.11
C GLY A 67 -0.81 -11.94 20.59
N SER A 68 0.38 -11.46 20.91
CA SER A 68 0.83 -11.13 22.27
C SER A 68 0.40 -9.73 22.73
N GLY A 69 -0.25 -8.93 21.87
CA GLY A 69 -0.73 -7.59 22.23
C GLY A 69 0.39 -6.59 22.54
N MET A 70 1.65 -6.88 22.21
CA MET A 70 2.79 -5.98 22.47
C MET A 70 2.81 -4.75 21.55
N LEU A 71 2.09 -4.78 20.42
CA LEU A 71 1.81 -3.58 19.61
C LEU A 71 0.45 -2.96 19.92
N ALA A 72 -0.29 -3.47 20.91
CA ALA A 72 -1.56 -2.90 21.37
C ALA A 72 -1.36 -1.76 22.39
N SER A 73 -0.35 -0.91 22.18
CA SER A 73 -0.33 0.44 22.75
C SER A 73 -1.13 1.44 21.92
N GLY A 74 -1.65 1.04 20.75
CA GLY A 74 -2.82 1.65 20.13
C GLY A 74 -4.08 0.91 20.58
N PRO A 75 -5.17 1.60 20.94
CA PRO A 75 -6.39 0.93 21.37
C PRO A 75 -6.81 -0.03 20.27
N LYS A 76 -6.95 -1.32 20.63
CA LYS A 76 -7.56 -2.34 19.78
C LYS A 76 -8.82 -1.70 19.20
N GLN A 77 -8.84 -1.39 17.91
CA GLN A 77 -10.09 -1.13 17.19
C GLN A 77 -10.82 -2.46 17.19
N ARG A 78 -11.51 -2.73 18.31
CA ARG A 78 -12.72 -3.52 18.30
C ARG A 78 -13.53 -2.85 17.22
N HIS A 79 -13.70 -3.51 16.08
CA HIS A 79 -14.85 -3.23 15.22
C HIS A 79 -16.09 -3.61 16.04
N VAL A 80 -16.40 -2.77 17.02
CA VAL A 80 -17.72 -2.66 17.59
C VAL A 80 -18.58 -2.30 16.39
N ASP A 81 -19.65 -3.05 16.17
CA ASP A 81 -20.67 -2.63 15.23
C ASP A 81 -21.30 -1.35 15.80
N VAL A 82 -20.66 -0.21 15.51
CA VAL A 82 -21.03 1.08 16.06
C VAL A 82 -22.34 1.46 15.40
N SER A 83 -23.42 1.42 16.18
CA SER A 83 -24.72 1.92 15.73
C SER A 83 -24.54 3.35 15.23
N LYS A 84 -24.99 3.60 13.99
CA LYS A 84 -24.90 4.92 13.37
C LYS A 84 -25.70 5.95 14.20
N PRO A 85 -25.18 7.16 14.41
CA PRO A 85 -25.91 8.26 15.05
C PRO A 85 -27.26 8.55 14.37
N GLU A 86 -28.22 9.06 15.13
CA GLU A 86 -29.50 9.49 14.57
C GLU A 86 -29.35 10.81 13.80
N ASN A 87 -30.22 11.03 12.80
CA ASN A 87 -30.21 12.26 12.03
C ASN A 87 -30.73 13.43 12.86
N PHE A 88 -30.02 14.56 12.84
CA PHE A 88 -30.44 15.80 13.48
C PHE A 88 -31.27 16.67 12.53
N LYS A 89 -32.50 16.97 12.91
CA LYS A 89 -33.46 17.72 12.09
C LYS A 89 -33.42 19.25 12.27
N GLY A 90 -32.60 19.74 13.21
CA GLY A 90 -32.46 21.18 13.50
C GLY A 90 -33.32 21.67 14.65
N ALA A 91 -33.56 20.83 15.67
CA ALA A 91 -34.26 21.25 16.87
C ALA A 91 -33.47 22.35 17.60
N ARG A 92 -34.18 23.38 18.09
CA ARG A 92 -33.57 24.50 18.83
C ARG A 92 -33.35 24.19 20.32
N SER A 93 -33.63 22.97 20.75
CA SER A 93 -33.42 22.52 22.12
C SER A 93 -31.94 22.32 22.36
N ALA A 94 -31.36 23.06 23.32
CA ALA A 94 -29.97 22.89 23.73
C ALA A 94 -29.67 21.43 24.15
N ARG A 95 -30.67 20.74 24.71
CA ARG A 95 -30.56 19.32 25.07
C ARG A 95 -30.35 18.44 23.84
N GLU A 96 -31.13 18.64 22.78
CA GLU A 96 -31.03 17.81 21.57
C GLU A 96 -29.74 18.10 20.79
N VAL A 97 -29.32 19.37 20.73
CA VAL A 97 -28.01 19.73 20.15
C VAL A 97 -26.86 19.08 20.91
N ASN A 98 -26.90 19.12 22.25
CA ASN A 98 -25.85 18.48 23.07
C ASN A 98 -25.86 16.96 22.94
N ASN A 99 -27.03 16.32 22.89
CA ASN A 99 -27.15 14.88 22.69
C ASN A 99 -26.55 14.46 21.34
N PHE A 100 -26.90 15.17 20.26
CA PHE A 100 -26.37 14.90 18.92
C PHE A 100 -24.84 15.02 18.86
N LEU A 101 -24.28 16.10 19.43
CA LEU A 101 -22.84 16.30 19.49
C LEU A 101 -22.15 15.21 20.31
N TRP A 102 -22.76 14.81 21.43
CA TRP A 102 -22.24 13.74 22.28
C TRP A 102 -22.22 12.40 21.55
N GLU A 103 -23.32 12.03 20.86
CA GLU A 103 -23.37 10.80 20.06
C GLU A 103 -22.33 10.77 18.94
N LEU A 104 -22.12 11.90 18.25
CA LEU A 104 -21.07 12.02 17.24
C LEU A 104 -19.67 11.87 17.82
N GLU A 105 -19.38 12.46 18.99
CA GLU A 105 -18.08 12.26 19.65
C GLU A 105 -17.83 10.80 20.01
N GLN A 106 -18.85 10.10 20.49
CA GLN A 106 -18.75 8.67 20.78
C GLN A 106 -18.53 7.86 19.50
N TYR A 107 -19.23 8.19 18.42
CA TYR A 107 -19.04 7.58 17.10
C TYR A 107 -17.63 7.81 16.56
N PHE A 108 -17.11 9.04 16.61
CA PHE A 108 -15.76 9.37 16.16
C PHE A 108 -14.70 8.64 16.97
N ARG A 109 -14.85 8.56 18.30
CA ARG A 109 -13.94 7.77 19.15
C ARG A 109 -13.95 6.30 18.75
N ALA A 110 -15.13 5.71 18.52
CA ALA A 110 -15.25 4.31 18.15
C ALA A 110 -14.69 4.02 16.75
N MET A 111 -14.87 4.94 15.80
CA MET A 111 -14.36 4.84 14.43
C MET A 111 -12.90 5.34 14.27
N SER A 112 -12.28 5.83 15.36
CA SER A 112 -10.93 6.44 15.35
C SER A 112 -10.79 7.63 14.38
N ILE A 113 -11.85 8.42 14.24
CA ILE A 113 -11.85 9.65 13.44
C ILE A 113 -11.33 10.80 14.30
N ASN A 114 -10.11 11.26 14.02
CA ASN A 114 -9.45 12.32 14.79
C ASN A 114 -9.33 13.64 14.02
N ASP A 115 -9.26 13.57 12.68
CA ASP A 115 -9.14 14.72 11.79
C ASP A 115 -10.39 15.60 11.83
N ASP A 116 -10.20 16.91 12.03
CA ASP A 116 -11.28 17.86 12.25
C ASP A 116 -12.13 18.08 10.99
N ASP A 117 -11.50 18.21 9.82
CA ASP A 117 -12.21 18.31 8.54
C ASP A 117 -13.09 17.08 8.32
N THR A 118 -12.58 15.89 8.61
CA THR A 118 -13.33 14.62 8.52
C THR A 118 -14.50 14.57 9.50
N LYS A 119 -14.33 15.04 10.74
CA LYS A 119 -15.41 15.12 11.73
C LYS A 119 -16.52 16.07 11.30
N VAL A 120 -16.17 17.29 10.86
CA VAL A 120 -17.14 18.29 10.38
C VAL A 120 -17.90 17.76 9.17
N ASN A 121 -17.20 17.18 8.20
CA ASN A 121 -17.81 16.57 7.02
C ASN A 121 -18.75 15.43 7.42
N THR A 122 -18.34 14.53 8.32
CA THR A 122 -19.16 13.39 8.73
C THR A 122 -20.38 13.84 9.53
N ALA A 123 -20.24 14.78 10.46
CA ALA A 123 -21.36 15.35 11.20
C ALA A 123 -22.43 15.94 10.27
N SER A 124 -22.01 16.58 9.17
CA SER A 124 -22.94 17.15 8.20
C SER A 124 -23.81 16.12 7.46
N ILE A 125 -23.34 14.87 7.34
CA ILE A 125 -24.09 13.78 6.70
C ILE A 125 -25.34 13.43 7.53
N TYR A 126 -25.26 13.62 8.85
CA TYR A 126 -26.37 13.35 9.77
C TYR A 126 -27.34 14.53 9.91
N PHE A 127 -27.14 15.62 9.17
CA PHE A 127 -28.15 16.68 9.12
C PHE A 127 -29.29 16.34 8.18
N SER A 128 -30.51 16.63 8.64
CA SER A 128 -31.75 16.50 7.88
C SER A 128 -32.60 17.75 8.05
N ASP A 129 -33.63 17.89 7.21
CA ASP A 129 -34.62 18.98 7.28
C ASP A 129 -34.01 20.38 7.45
N VAL A 130 -34.34 21.07 8.54
CA VAL A 130 -33.95 22.45 8.81
C VAL A 130 -32.44 22.57 9.05
N ALA A 131 -31.83 21.58 9.72
CA ALA A 131 -30.38 21.56 9.96
C ALA A 131 -29.59 21.46 8.65
N LEU A 132 -30.04 20.61 7.72
CA LEU A 132 -29.37 20.44 6.43
C LEU A 132 -29.41 21.72 5.60
N LEU A 133 -30.54 22.42 5.59
CA LEU A 133 -30.68 23.70 4.89
C LEU A 133 -29.79 24.79 5.50
N TRP A 134 -29.75 24.87 6.83
CA TRP A 134 -28.86 25.78 7.53
C TRP A 134 -27.38 25.50 7.21
N TRP A 135 -26.96 24.23 7.25
CA TRP A 135 -25.58 23.84 6.94
C TRP A 135 -25.19 24.19 5.52
N ARG A 136 -26.04 23.86 4.52
CA ARG A 136 -25.82 24.23 3.11
C ARG A 136 -25.60 25.73 2.94
N ARG A 137 -26.40 26.56 3.64
CA ARG A 137 -26.25 28.02 3.60
C ARG A 137 -24.92 28.45 4.21
N LYS A 138 -24.55 27.86 5.35
CA LYS A 138 -23.30 28.16 6.05
C LYS A 138 -22.07 27.81 5.19
N SER A 139 -22.00 26.60 4.64
CA SER A 139 -20.88 26.15 3.78
C SER A 139 -20.81 26.89 2.44
N THR A 140 -21.94 27.37 1.91
CA THR A 140 -21.94 28.18 0.67
C THR A 140 -21.43 29.60 0.92
N ASN A 141 -21.70 30.16 2.11
CA ASN A 141 -21.19 31.47 2.50
C ASN A 141 -19.65 31.44 2.66
N GLU A 142 -19.07 30.32 3.09
CA GLU A 142 -17.62 30.12 3.16
C GLU A 142 -16.97 30.22 1.77
N LYS A 143 -17.56 29.59 0.75
CA LYS A 143 -17.10 29.70 -0.66
C LYS A 143 -17.15 31.14 -1.20
N ARG A 144 -17.89 32.03 -0.54
CA ARG A 144 -18.03 33.45 -0.89
C ARG A 144 -17.26 34.39 0.04
N GLY A 145 -16.32 33.87 0.85
CA GLY A 145 -15.48 34.66 1.75
C GLY A 145 -16.05 34.86 3.16
N GLY A 146 -17.08 34.10 3.55
CA GLY A 146 -17.59 34.05 4.93
C GLY A 146 -16.71 33.22 5.88
N THR A 147 -17.02 33.26 7.17
CA THR A 147 -16.28 32.52 8.22
C THR A 147 -16.24 31.02 7.93
N THR A 148 -15.05 30.50 7.61
CA THR A 148 -14.79 29.07 7.39
C THR A 148 -14.73 28.33 8.71
N ILE A 149 -15.56 27.28 8.87
CA ILE A 149 -15.49 26.32 9.97
C ILE A 149 -14.42 25.29 9.60
N ARG A 150 -13.23 25.43 10.20
CA ARG A 150 -12.04 24.58 9.91
C ARG A 150 -11.74 23.59 11.02
N THR A 151 -12.40 23.74 12.17
CA THR A 151 -12.18 22.89 13.34
C THR A 151 -13.48 22.30 13.84
N TRP A 152 -13.36 21.17 14.53
CA TRP A 152 -14.51 20.54 15.18
C TRP A 152 -15.08 21.45 16.29
N GLU A 153 -14.23 22.18 16.99
CA GLU A 153 -14.63 23.11 18.05
C GLU A 153 -15.46 24.28 17.52
N GLU A 154 -15.04 24.90 16.41
CA GLU A 154 -15.81 25.95 15.73
C GLU A 154 -17.18 25.45 15.29
N PHE A 155 -17.25 24.22 14.78
CA PHE A 155 -18.52 23.59 14.40
C PHE A 155 -19.46 23.45 15.60
N GLN A 156 -18.95 22.93 16.73
CA GLN A 156 -19.73 22.78 17.96
C GLN A 156 -20.26 24.13 18.49
N ILE A 157 -19.43 25.17 18.46
CA ILE A 157 -19.83 26.53 18.87
C ILE A 157 -20.94 27.06 17.97
N VAL A 158 -20.78 26.91 16.64
CA VAL A 158 -21.75 27.41 15.67
C VAL A 158 -23.08 26.66 15.75
N LEU A 159 -23.06 25.37 16.06
CA LEU A 159 -24.28 24.56 16.19
C LEU A 159 -25.05 24.84 17.50
N LYS A 160 -24.35 25.25 18.56
CA LYS A 160 -24.94 25.58 19.87
C LYS A 160 -25.49 27.01 19.96
N LYS A 161 -25.26 27.85 18.94
CA LYS A 161 -25.78 29.22 18.85
C LYS A 161 -27.21 29.25 18.33
#